data_AF-A0A835YVQ6-F1
#
_entry.id   AF-A0A835YVQ6-F1
#
_cell.length_a   1.000
_cell.length_b   1.000
_cell.length_c   1.000
_cell.angle_alpha   90.00
_cell.angle_beta   90.00
_cell.angle_gamma   90.00
#
_symmetry.space_group_name_H-M   'P 1'
#
loop_
_entity.id
_entity.type
_entity.pdbx_description
1 polymer ?
#
loop_
_entity_poly.entity_id
_entity_poly.type
_entity_poly.pdbx_seq_one_letter_code
_entity_poly.pdbx_strand_id
1 'polypeptide(L)'
;MQSSSRTALLLTAAAAVQSSETQEDDLLDAFEMICDEDGLLSLEAFLQFDEVSALLEDGLLGTDEVEQIWLAVAGSKASKLGREGFMEAFGKVDELFEDFEEPDDAVPTELSMNGDAASPASDGVPVADEEVDEDLATAFVSLAGSRQGAITLEQLLRWQEVRGLIDEEQLTEDEVTSLFQGCLTKGSDTLTLSGFARFNAGLDDLFEDDLSALVSESAAAAAAAEDAASAAAPPPPQQEADDAVDDETSDVEAEFVALAGSRNGLLTLNDVLEWDTVTELVADGQMDREEVLALWDGAPKTSNGGAKQRLGLAGFVALNEALDALFEFEEEDEN
;
A
#
# COMPACT_ATOMS: atom_id res chain seq x y z
N MET A 1 42.22 27.98 26.13
CA MET A 1 41.91 27.12 24.97
C MET A 1 40.39 26.92 24.85
N GLN A 2 39.60 28.00 24.76
CA GLN A 2 38.14 27.94 24.57
C GLN A 2 37.65 28.83 23.40
N SER A 3 38.58 29.39 22.61
CA SER A 3 38.25 30.31 21.52
C SER A 3 38.27 29.67 20.13
N SER A 4 38.67 28.40 20.00
CA SER A 4 38.80 27.73 18.69
C SER A 4 37.59 26.88 18.31
N SER A 5 36.74 26.48 19.26
CA SER A 5 35.56 25.63 18.96
C SER A 5 34.33 26.43 18.50
N ARG A 6 34.23 27.72 18.84
CA ARG A 6 33.11 28.58 18.39
C ARG A 6 33.26 29.06 16.94
N THR A 7 34.49 29.16 16.44
CA THR A 7 34.76 29.61 15.07
C THR A 7 34.54 28.48 14.04
N ALA A 8 34.70 27.22 14.44
CA ALA A 8 34.40 26.07 13.57
C ALA A 8 32.89 25.88 13.37
N LEU A 9 32.09 26.00 14.45
CA LEU A 9 30.62 25.91 14.40
C LEU A 9 29.98 27.04 13.57
N LEU A 10 30.54 28.25 13.59
CA LEU A 10 30.08 29.36 12.74
C LEU A 10 30.48 29.22 11.27
N LEU A 11 31.57 28.50 10.96
CA LEU A 11 32.01 28.28 9.58
C LEU A 11 31.22 27.15 8.89
N THR A 12 30.82 26.11 9.64
CA THR A 12 29.97 25.04 9.11
C THR A 12 28.52 25.51 8.89
N ALA A 13 27.97 26.31 9.81
CA ALA A 13 26.65 26.91 9.61
C ALA A 13 26.63 27.91 8.43
N ALA A 14 27.72 28.66 8.21
CA ALA A 14 27.81 29.56 7.06
C ALA A 14 27.99 28.82 5.71
N ALA A 15 28.56 27.62 5.69
CA ALA A 15 28.69 26.79 4.49
C ALA A 15 27.37 26.06 4.14
N ALA A 16 26.61 25.62 5.13
CA ALA A 16 25.25 25.10 4.94
C ALA A 16 24.29 26.19 4.46
N VAL A 17 24.36 27.40 5.04
CA VAL A 17 23.59 28.57 4.60
C VAL A 17 23.98 29.02 3.19
N GLN A 18 25.28 28.99 2.83
CA GLN A 18 25.71 29.32 1.46
C GLN A 18 25.32 28.27 0.42
N SER A 19 25.18 27.00 0.81
CA SER A 19 24.75 25.93 -0.10
C SER A 19 23.23 25.96 -0.33
N SER A 20 22.45 26.33 0.69
CA SER A 20 20.99 26.51 0.55
C SER A 20 20.62 27.77 -0.23
N GLU A 21 21.37 28.87 -0.07
CA GLU A 21 21.12 30.10 -0.85
C GLU A 21 21.35 29.90 -2.35
N THR A 22 22.35 29.11 -2.76
CA THR A 22 22.56 28.81 -4.19
C THR A 22 21.50 27.89 -4.78
N GLN A 23 20.98 26.96 -3.97
CA GLN A 23 19.98 25.99 -4.42
C GLN A 23 18.60 26.66 -4.58
N GLU A 24 18.25 27.61 -3.71
CA GLU A 24 17.06 28.43 -3.87
C GLU A 24 17.14 29.31 -5.13
N ASP A 25 18.30 29.92 -5.42
CA ASP A 25 18.48 30.74 -6.62
C ASP A 25 18.38 29.88 -7.90
N ASP A 26 18.97 28.67 -7.92
CA ASP A 26 18.89 27.75 -9.07
C ASP A 26 17.44 27.28 -9.32
N LEU A 27 16.67 26.99 -8.25
CA LEU A 27 15.25 26.64 -8.34
C LEU A 27 14.40 27.77 -8.89
N LEU A 28 14.73 29.02 -8.55
CA LEU A 28 14.01 30.20 -9.04
C LEU A 28 14.30 30.48 -10.51
N ASP A 29 15.54 30.33 -10.95
CA ASP A 29 15.91 30.42 -12.36
C ASP A 29 15.18 29.34 -13.18
N ALA A 30 15.06 28.13 -12.62
CA ALA A 30 14.30 27.06 -13.24
C ALA A 30 12.80 27.38 -13.30
N PHE A 31 12.23 27.92 -12.22
CA PHE A 31 10.84 28.38 -12.19
C PHE A 31 10.56 29.42 -13.29
N GLU A 32 11.45 30.40 -13.47
CA GLU A 32 11.32 31.41 -14.53
C GLU A 32 11.37 30.81 -15.94
N MET A 33 12.05 29.67 -16.11
CA MET A 33 12.15 28.96 -17.39
C MET A 33 10.89 28.16 -17.75
N ILE A 34 10.18 27.63 -16.76
CA ILE A 34 9.01 26.76 -16.96
C ILE A 34 7.66 27.47 -16.80
N CYS A 35 7.65 28.69 -16.28
CA CYS A 35 6.44 29.50 -16.16
C CYS A 35 5.90 30.00 -17.50
N ASP A 36 4.60 30.29 -17.51
CA ASP A 36 3.95 30.93 -18.65
C ASP A 36 4.23 32.45 -18.74
N GLU A 37 3.66 33.10 -19.76
CA GLU A 37 3.82 34.55 -19.99
C GLU A 37 3.28 35.42 -18.84
N ASP A 38 2.41 34.87 -17.98
CA ASP A 38 1.86 35.54 -16.79
C ASP A 38 2.76 35.34 -15.55
N GLY A 39 3.85 34.59 -15.67
CA GLY A 39 4.74 34.26 -14.55
C GLY A 39 4.11 33.26 -13.59
N LEU A 40 3.23 32.39 -14.10
CA LEU A 40 2.51 31.38 -13.34
C LEU A 40 2.84 29.98 -13.85
N LEU A 41 2.93 29.04 -12.91
CA LEU A 41 3.23 27.64 -13.17
C LEU A 41 1.94 26.82 -13.18
N SER A 42 1.72 25.99 -14.19
CA SER A 42 0.63 25.00 -14.20
C SER A 42 1.08 23.67 -13.58
N LEU A 43 0.14 22.84 -13.13
CA LEU A 43 0.44 21.50 -12.63
C LEU A 43 1.19 20.66 -13.68
N GLU A 44 0.78 20.74 -14.95
CA GLU A 44 1.45 20.03 -16.04
C GLU A 44 2.91 20.47 -16.21
N ALA A 45 3.20 21.77 -16.10
CA ALA A 45 4.57 22.28 -16.16
C ALA A 45 5.38 21.89 -14.92
N PHE A 46 4.75 21.78 -13.75
CA PHE A 46 5.41 21.29 -12.53
C PHE A 46 5.73 19.80 -12.60
N LEU A 47 4.85 18.99 -13.17
CA LEU A 47 5.11 17.55 -13.41
C LEU A 47 6.24 17.32 -14.43
N GLN A 48 6.44 18.24 -15.37
CA GLN A 48 7.53 18.20 -16.34
C GLN A 48 8.83 18.83 -15.82
N PHE A 49 8.83 19.35 -14.59
CA PHE A 49 10.04 19.90 -14.02
C PHE A 49 11.05 18.77 -13.80
N ASP A 50 12.28 18.92 -14.29
CA ASP A 50 13.26 17.83 -14.40
C ASP A 50 13.44 17.04 -13.10
N GLU A 51 13.44 17.72 -11.95
CA GLU A 51 13.58 17.08 -10.63
C GLU A 51 12.33 16.28 -10.23
N VAL A 52 11.13 16.84 -10.44
CA VAL A 52 9.86 16.15 -10.14
C VAL A 52 9.64 14.98 -11.11
N SER A 53 9.95 15.17 -12.39
CA SER A 53 9.84 14.12 -13.42
C SER A 53 10.80 12.97 -13.12
N ALA A 54 12.03 13.24 -12.67
CA ALA A 54 12.97 12.20 -12.27
C ALA A 54 12.45 11.39 -11.08
N LEU A 55 11.89 12.04 -10.06
CA LEU A 55 11.29 11.35 -8.90
C LEU A 55 10.09 10.47 -9.29
N LEU A 56 9.28 10.92 -10.27
CA LEU A 56 8.16 10.14 -10.81
C LEU A 56 8.65 8.94 -11.64
N GLU A 57 9.67 9.13 -12.48
CA GLU A 57 10.27 8.06 -13.30
C GLU A 57 10.94 6.99 -12.45
N ASP A 58 11.60 7.40 -11.36
CA ASP A 58 12.25 6.51 -10.40
C ASP A 58 11.24 5.83 -9.45
N GLY A 59 9.95 6.22 -9.50
CA GLY A 59 8.90 5.68 -8.65
C GLY A 59 9.02 6.09 -7.17
N LEU A 60 9.83 7.10 -6.88
CA LEU A 60 10.02 7.68 -5.55
C LEU A 60 8.90 8.66 -5.18
N LEU A 61 8.16 9.12 -6.17
CA LEU A 61 7.01 10.01 -5.99
C LEU A 61 5.88 9.55 -6.90
N GLY A 62 4.68 9.42 -6.37
CA GLY A 62 3.46 9.11 -7.13
C GLY A 62 2.81 10.36 -7.73
N THR A 63 2.18 10.21 -8.89
CA THR A 63 1.43 11.32 -9.52
C THR A 63 0.32 11.86 -8.61
N ASP A 64 -0.39 10.98 -7.90
CA ASP A 64 -1.42 11.35 -6.92
C ASP A 64 -0.86 12.16 -5.74
N GLU A 65 0.40 11.92 -5.35
CA GLU A 65 1.07 12.65 -4.26
C GLU A 65 1.44 14.07 -4.69
N VAL A 66 1.98 14.22 -5.91
CA VAL A 66 2.25 15.53 -6.51
C VAL A 66 0.96 16.34 -6.64
N GLU A 67 -0.15 15.71 -7.06
CA GLU A 67 -1.46 16.36 -7.13
C GLU A 67 -1.96 16.82 -5.76
N GLN A 68 -1.77 16.03 -4.70
CA GLN A 68 -2.14 16.39 -3.33
C GLN A 68 -1.31 17.56 -2.81
N ILE A 69 0.00 17.55 -3.01
CA ILE A 69 0.89 18.67 -2.67
C ILE A 69 0.45 19.94 -3.40
N TRP A 70 0.18 19.81 -4.71
CA TRP A 70 -0.31 20.91 -5.52
C TRP A 70 -1.62 21.48 -4.99
N LEU A 71 -2.60 20.62 -4.68
CA LEU A 71 -3.89 21.03 -4.13
C LEU A 71 -3.76 21.66 -2.74
N ALA A 72 -2.80 21.21 -1.92
CA ALA A 72 -2.55 21.78 -0.61
C ALA A 72 -2.04 23.22 -0.71
N VAL A 73 -1.16 23.51 -1.67
CA VAL A 73 -0.57 24.85 -1.84
C VAL A 73 -1.45 25.77 -2.69
N ALA A 74 -1.92 25.29 -3.84
CA ALA A 74 -2.75 26.07 -4.76
C ALA A 74 -4.17 26.28 -4.19
N GLY A 75 -4.63 25.35 -3.35
CA GLY A 75 -6.01 25.24 -2.95
C GLY A 75 -6.89 24.70 -4.09
N SER A 76 -8.08 24.20 -3.73
CA SER A 76 -8.98 23.46 -4.65
C SER A 76 -9.51 24.25 -5.87
N LYS A 77 -9.13 25.51 -6.03
CA LYS A 77 -9.62 26.41 -7.09
C LYS A 77 -8.51 27.05 -7.91
N ALA A 78 -7.24 26.97 -7.51
CA ALA A 78 -6.17 27.53 -8.29
C ALA A 78 -5.61 26.48 -9.25
N SER A 79 -5.67 26.78 -10.54
CA SER A 79 -5.08 25.95 -11.59
C SER A 79 -3.60 26.26 -11.81
N LYS A 80 -3.07 27.29 -11.14
CA LYS A 80 -1.70 27.77 -11.33
C LYS A 80 -1.11 28.30 -10.02
N LEU A 81 0.20 28.17 -9.87
CA LEU A 81 0.99 28.69 -8.75
C LEU A 81 1.86 29.86 -9.19
N GLY A 82 2.04 30.85 -8.31
CA GLY A 82 3.11 31.83 -8.44
C GLY A 82 4.39 31.33 -7.79
N ARG A 83 5.44 32.16 -7.81
CA ARG A 83 6.77 31.85 -7.23
C ARG A 83 6.70 31.32 -5.79
N GLU A 84 5.93 31.97 -4.93
CA GLU A 84 5.81 31.58 -3.51
C GLU A 84 5.16 30.20 -3.36
N GLY A 85 4.16 29.90 -4.18
CA GLY A 85 3.52 28.58 -4.19
C GLY A 85 4.42 27.49 -4.76
N PHE A 86 5.26 27.78 -5.75
CA PHE A 86 6.24 26.83 -6.24
C PHE A 86 7.24 26.43 -5.15
N MET A 87 7.80 27.40 -4.43
CA MET A 87 8.73 27.12 -3.32
C MET A 87 8.07 26.31 -2.21
N GLU A 88 6.81 26.61 -1.87
CA GLU A 88 6.08 25.85 -0.86
C GLU A 88 5.76 24.41 -1.34
N ALA A 89 5.42 24.23 -2.62
CA ALA A 89 5.18 22.91 -3.18
C ALA A 89 6.47 22.08 -3.20
N PHE A 90 7.59 22.69 -3.59
CA PHE A 90 8.88 21.99 -3.61
C PHE A 90 9.38 21.66 -2.19
N GLY A 91 9.21 22.57 -1.23
CA GLY A 91 9.54 22.28 0.18
C GLY A 91 8.71 21.14 0.76
N LYS A 92 7.45 20.98 0.34
CA LYS A 92 6.62 19.82 0.71
C LYS A 92 7.06 18.52 0.05
N VAL A 93 7.59 18.59 -1.17
CA VAL A 93 8.21 17.43 -1.82
C VAL A 93 9.47 17.04 -1.02
N ASP A 94 10.32 18.00 -0.66
CA ASP A 94 11.53 17.76 0.13
C ASP A 94 11.23 17.18 1.52
N GLU A 95 10.19 17.69 2.20
CA GLU A 95 9.70 17.17 3.50
C GLU A 95 9.29 15.68 3.45
N LEU A 96 8.85 15.17 2.30
CA LEU A 96 8.57 13.73 2.13
C LEU A 96 9.83 12.87 2.21
N PHE A 97 10.99 13.43 1.88
CA PHE A 97 12.27 12.72 1.85
C PHE A 97 13.12 12.98 3.10
N GLU A 98 12.85 14.04 3.88
CA GLU A 98 13.55 14.32 5.14
C GLU A 98 13.35 13.20 6.18
N ASP A 99 12.24 12.46 6.16
CA ASP A 99 11.97 11.34 7.08
C ASP A 99 12.68 10.02 6.67
N PHE A 100 13.30 9.94 5.48
CA PHE A 100 14.06 8.77 5.01
C PHE A 100 15.57 8.83 5.30
N GLU A 101 16.10 9.98 5.73
CA GLU A 101 17.45 10.01 6.30
C GLU A 101 17.41 9.34 7.68
N GLU A 102 17.80 8.06 7.74
CA GLU A 102 18.14 7.38 9.00
C GLU A 102 18.92 8.35 9.90
N PRO A 103 18.57 8.49 11.19
CA PRO A 103 19.28 9.40 12.08
C PRO A 103 20.76 9.00 12.08
N ASP A 104 21.59 9.80 11.40
CA ASP A 104 23.02 9.58 11.25
C ASP A 104 23.62 9.46 12.65
N ASP A 105 23.83 8.19 13.03
CA ASP A 105 24.61 7.66 14.13
C ASP A 105 24.91 8.69 15.22
N ALA A 106 23.88 9.01 16.02
CA ALA A 106 24.08 9.51 17.36
C ALA A 106 24.69 8.37 18.19
N VAL A 107 25.98 8.12 17.97
CA VAL A 107 26.82 7.20 18.74
C VAL A 107 26.43 7.29 20.21
N PRO A 108 25.85 6.23 20.81
CA PRO A 108 25.54 6.23 22.22
C PRO A 108 26.86 6.42 22.95
N THR A 109 27.01 7.56 23.62
CA THR A 109 28.14 7.78 24.52
C THR A 109 27.88 6.94 25.77
N GLU A 110 28.11 5.64 25.65
CA GLU A 110 27.93 4.65 26.71
C GLU A 110 28.84 4.96 27.90
N LEU A 111 28.18 5.39 28.98
CA LEU A 111 28.28 4.84 30.32
C LEU A 111 29.65 4.88 31.01
N SER A 112 29.94 6.05 31.58
CA SER A 112 30.72 6.14 32.82
C SER A 112 29.88 5.60 33.99
N MET A 113 30.09 4.33 34.34
CA MET A 113 29.66 3.76 35.62
C MET A 113 30.15 4.63 36.78
N ASN A 114 29.23 5.16 37.59
CA ASN A 114 29.40 5.30 39.04
C ASN A 114 28.12 5.79 39.72
N GLY A 115 27.72 5.07 40.77
CA GLY A 115 27.20 5.71 41.98
C GLY A 115 25.74 5.50 42.33
N ASP A 116 25.44 4.33 42.91
CA ASP A 116 24.84 4.18 44.25
C ASP A 116 23.99 5.36 44.79
N ALA A 117 22.67 5.16 44.91
CA ALA A 117 21.91 5.52 46.11
C ALA A 117 20.46 4.98 46.05
N ALA A 118 20.00 4.51 47.20
CA ALA A 118 18.79 3.75 47.45
C ALA A 118 17.44 4.50 47.41
N SER A 119 16.37 3.68 47.29
CA SER A 119 15.03 3.81 47.92
C SER A 119 13.86 4.39 47.08
N PRO A 120 12.58 4.08 47.41
CA PRO A 120 11.80 3.06 46.70
C PRO A 120 10.39 3.52 46.24
N ALA A 121 9.77 2.68 45.41
CA ALA A 121 8.33 2.53 45.21
C ALA A 121 7.52 3.77 44.79
N SER A 122 7.32 3.91 43.48
CA SER A 122 6.00 4.26 42.96
C SER A 122 5.70 3.34 41.79
N ASP A 123 4.66 2.55 41.99
CA ASP A 123 4.00 1.66 41.05
C ASP A 123 3.40 2.51 39.93
N GLY A 124 4.19 2.72 38.89
CA GLY A 124 3.76 3.21 37.60
C GLY A 124 4.41 2.28 36.61
N VAL A 125 3.66 1.27 36.16
CA VAL A 125 4.04 0.47 35.01
C VAL A 125 4.38 1.48 33.91
N PRO A 126 5.64 1.59 33.46
CA PRO A 126 5.92 2.31 32.23
C PRO A 126 5.14 1.54 31.17
N VAL A 127 4.07 2.14 30.67
CA VAL A 127 3.50 1.73 29.40
C VAL A 127 4.68 1.80 28.47
N ALA A 128 5.09 0.64 27.94
CA ALA A 128 6.13 0.61 26.93
C ALA A 128 5.77 1.67 25.90
N ASP A 129 6.74 2.48 25.48
CA ASP A 129 6.69 3.06 24.15
C ASP A 129 6.57 1.85 23.21
N GLU A 130 5.33 1.40 22.98
CA GLU A 130 5.01 0.52 21.87
C GLU A 130 5.42 1.34 20.66
N GLU A 131 6.52 0.94 20.03
CA GLU A 131 6.93 1.44 18.72
C GLU A 131 5.70 1.33 17.83
N VAL A 132 5.05 2.46 17.62
CA VAL A 132 3.88 2.54 16.76
C VAL A 132 4.44 2.35 15.37
N ASP A 133 4.01 1.27 14.73
CA ASP A 133 4.37 0.95 13.36
C ASP A 133 4.32 2.21 12.47
N GLU A 134 5.37 2.47 11.70
CA GLU A 134 5.51 3.69 10.91
C GLU A 134 4.47 3.76 9.78
N ASP A 135 4.04 2.61 9.25
CA ASP A 135 2.96 2.53 8.27
C ASP A 135 1.63 2.94 8.90
N LEU A 136 1.41 2.52 10.15
CA LEU A 136 0.24 2.89 10.93
C LEU A 136 0.22 4.37 11.30
N ALA A 137 1.39 4.95 11.59
CA ALA A 137 1.54 6.38 11.81
C ALA A 137 1.25 7.18 10.53
N THR A 138 1.66 6.67 9.37
CA THR A 138 1.40 7.27 8.07
C THR A 138 -0.08 7.26 7.73
N ALA A 139 -0.76 6.11 7.93
CA ALA A 139 -2.21 6.00 7.78
C ALA A 139 -2.96 6.97 8.72
N PHE A 140 -2.49 7.12 9.96
CA PHE A 140 -3.07 8.09 10.90
C PHE A 140 -2.92 9.53 10.41
N VAL A 141 -1.74 9.93 9.92
CA VAL A 141 -1.49 11.29 9.43
C VAL A 141 -2.35 11.59 8.20
N SER A 142 -2.46 10.63 7.27
CA SER A 142 -3.31 10.74 6.09
C SER A 142 -4.76 11.05 6.47
N LEU A 143 -5.28 10.40 7.53
CA LEU A 143 -6.66 10.58 7.97
C LEU A 143 -6.90 11.79 8.87
N ALA A 144 -5.96 12.05 9.78
CA ALA A 144 -6.05 13.10 10.80
C ALA A 144 -5.52 14.46 10.28
N GLY A 145 -4.82 14.46 9.15
CA GLY A 145 -4.11 15.60 8.56
C GLY A 145 -2.82 16.00 9.26
N SER A 146 -2.45 15.35 10.38
CA SER A 146 -1.20 15.60 11.12
C SER A 146 -0.97 14.54 12.23
N ARG A 147 0.28 14.37 12.69
CA ARG A 147 0.62 13.45 13.81
C ARG A 147 0.01 13.84 15.16
N GLN A 148 -0.34 15.12 15.37
CA GLN A 148 -1.09 15.57 16.56
C GLN A 148 -2.59 15.74 16.30
N GLY A 149 -3.07 15.31 15.12
CA GLY A 149 -4.47 15.37 14.74
C GLY A 149 -5.33 14.42 15.57
N ALA A 150 -6.62 14.43 15.27
CA ALA A 150 -7.58 13.54 15.89
C ALA A 150 -8.57 13.04 14.84
N ILE A 151 -8.87 11.75 14.87
CA ILE A 151 -9.77 11.10 13.91
C ILE A 151 -11.17 11.02 14.50
N THR A 152 -12.14 11.59 13.80
CA THR A 152 -13.57 11.43 14.10
C THR A 152 -14.11 10.13 13.50
N LEU A 153 -15.22 9.62 14.05
CA LEU A 153 -15.91 8.44 13.48
C LEU A 153 -16.31 8.67 12.00
N GLU A 154 -16.71 9.89 11.65
CA GLU A 154 -17.08 10.25 10.28
C GLU A 154 -15.89 10.20 9.32
N GLN A 155 -14.70 10.61 9.77
CA GLN A 155 -13.47 10.46 8.98
C GLN A 155 -13.10 8.99 8.82
N LEU A 156 -13.22 8.20 9.89
CA LEU A 156 -12.91 6.78 9.86
C LEU A 156 -13.83 5.99 8.93
N LEU A 157 -15.14 6.26 8.94
CA LEU A 157 -16.10 5.63 8.02
C LEU A 157 -15.95 6.08 6.56
N ARG A 158 -15.21 7.17 6.31
CA ARG A 158 -14.87 7.63 4.95
C ARG A 158 -13.51 7.13 4.48
N TRP A 159 -12.71 6.58 5.38
CA TRP A 159 -11.42 5.98 5.04
C TRP A 159 -11.64 4.83 4.07
N GLN A 160 -10.85 4.77 2.99
CA GLN A 160 -11.10 3.83 1.88
C GLN A 160 -10.96 2.37 2.34
N GLU A 161 -10.12 2.14 3.33
CA GLU A 161 -9.76 0.84 3.88
C GLU A 161 -10.92 0.29 4.71
N VAL A 162 -11.41 1.06 5.69
CA VAL A 162 -12.61 0.72 6.47
C VAL A 162 -13.84 0.62 5.57
N ARG A 163 -13.95 1.50 4.57
CA ARG A 163 -15.07 1.47 3.63
C ARG A 163 -15.03 0.26 2.71
N GLY A 164 -13.85 -0.16 2.26
CA GLY A 164 -13.65 -1.39 1.53
C GLY A 164 -14.13 -2.59 2.33
N LEU A 165 -13.73 -2.68 3.60
CA LEU A 165 -14.18 -3.76 4.50
C LEU A 165 -15.70 -3.78 4.72
N ILE A 166 -16.34 -2.60 4.78
CA ILE A 166 -17.81 -2.49 4.88
C ILE A 166 -18.49 -2.90 3.58
N ASP A 167 -18.01 -2.40 2.44
CA ASP A 167 -18.58 -2.69 1.13
C ASP A 167 -18.39 -4.18 0.76
N GLU A 168 -17.36 -4.83 1.30
CA GLU A 168 -17.09 -6.27 1.20
C GLU A 168 -17.87 -7.13 2.22
N GLU A 169 -18.76 -6.52 3.01
CA GLU A 169 -19.54 -7.17 4.10
C GLU A 169 -18.69 -7.89 5.16
N GLN A 170 -17.38 -7.62 5.20
CA GLN A 170 -16.44 -8.16 6.18
C GLN A 170 -16.51 -7.42 7.53
N LEU A 171 -17.05 -6.22 7.52
CA LEU A 171 -17.18 -5.37 8.69
C LEU A 171 -18.49 -4.58 8.60
N THR A 172 -19.27 -4.49 9.67
CA THR A 172 -20.47 -3.64 9.69
C THR A 172 -20.15 -2.24 10.23
N GLU A 173 -20.93 -1.23 9.82
CA GLU A 173 -20.81 0.12 10.39
C GLU A 173 -20.98 0.11 11.93
N ASP A 174 -21.80 -0.79 12.46
CA ASP A 174 -22.01 -0.98 13.90
C ASP A 174 -20.75 -1.54 14.60
N GLU A 175 -20.04 -2.48 13.95
CA GLU A 175 -18.77 -3.03 14.46
C GLU A 175 -17.66 -1.99 14.46
N VAL A 176 -17.51 -1.22 13.38
CA VAL A 176 -16.59 -0.07 13.32
C VAL A 176 -16.90 0.91 14.43
N THR A 177 -18.18 1.25 14.61
CA THR A 177 -18.62 2.20 15.64
C THR A 177 -18.33 1.68 17.05
N SER A 178 -18.51 0.37 17.28
CA SER A 178 -18.22 -0.28 18.56
C SER A 178 -16.71 -0.28 18.86
N LEU A 179 -15.88 -0.68 17.89
CA LEU A 179 -14.41 -0.65 18.00
C LEU A 179 -13.89 0.77 18.23
N PHE A 180 -14.40 1.73 17.48
CA PHE A 180 -14.08 3.14 17.64
C PHE A 180 -14.37 3.62 19.07
N GLN A 181 -15.57 3.34 19.59
CA GLN A 181 -15.96 3.74 20.95
C GLN A 181 -15.10 3.06 22.03
N GLY A 182 -14.69 1.81 21.81
CA GLY A 182 -13.78 1.08 22.70
C GLY A 182 -12.38 1.69 22.78
N CYS A 183 -11.95 2.38 21.72
CA CYS A 183 -10.62 2.98 21.62
C CYS A 183 -10.53 4.43 22.12
N LEU A 184 -11.68 5.07 22.37
CA LEU A 184 -11.76 6.44 22.87
C LEU A 184 -11.16 6.58 24.27
N THR A 185 -10.46 7.69 24.49
CA THR A 185 -10.04 8.10 25.84
C THR A 185 -11.23 8.72 26.59
N LYS A 186 -11.24 8.61 27.93
CA LYS A 186 -12.38 9.06 28.75
C LYS A 186 -12.70 10.55 28.50
N GLY A 187 -13.88 10.80 27.93
CA GLY A 187 -14.37 12.15 27.64
C GLY A 187 -13.94 12.71 26.29
N SER A 188 -13.30 11.91 25.44
CA SER A 188 -13.01 12.23 24.04
C SER A 188 -14.07 11.60 23.12
N ASP A 189 -14.36 12.26 22.01
CA ASP A 189 -15.16 11.78 20.87
C ASP A 189 -14.29 11.51 19.63
N THR A 190 -12.97 11.64 19.75
CA THR A 190 -11.99 11.43 18.68
C THR A 190 -10.87 10.48 19.09
N LEU A 191 -10.31 9.76 18.11
CA LEU A 191 -9.13 8.92 18.28
C LEU A 191 -7.85 9.74 18.13
N THR A 192 -6.94 9.59 19.09
CA THR A 192 -5.53 10.00 18.96
C THR A 192 -4.73 8.88 18.29
N LEU A 193 -3.45 9.12 17.96
CA LEU A 193 -2.58 8.09 17.37
C LEU A 193 -2.59 6.78 18.16
N SER A 194 -2.43 6.84 19.49
CA SER A 194 -2.50 5.65 20.35
C SER A 194 -3.89 5.00 20.43
N GLY A 195 -4.96 5.74 20.12
CA GLY A 195 -6.32 5.19 19.99
C GLY A 195 -6.52 4.51 18.64
N PHE A 196 -5.96 5.08 17.57
CA PHE A 196 -5.99 4.51 16.23
C PHE A 196 -5.14 3.23 16.13
N ALA A 197 -4.00 3.16 16.82
CA ALA A 197 -3.21 1.94 16.89
C ALA A 197 -3.99 0.80 17.55
N ARG A 198 -4.69 1.08 18.65
CA ARG A 198 -5.58 0.12 19.31
C ARG A 198 -6.78 -0.27 18.44
N PHE A 199 -7.28 0.65 17.62
CA PHE A 199 -8.35 0.36 16.68
C PHE A 199 -7.88 -0.63 15.59
N ASN A 200 -6.70 -0.42 15.01
CA ASN A 200 -6.16 -1.33 13.98
C ASN A 200 -5.84 -2.70 14.57
N ALA A 201 -5.19 -2.78 15.74
CA ALA A 201 -4.98 -4.05 16.42
C ALA A 201 -6.32 -4.78 16.73
N GLY A 202 -7.39 -4.02 17.03
CA GLY A 202 -8.73 -4.58 17.22
C GLY A 202 -9.44 -4.98 15.92
N LEU A 203 -9.05 -4.43 14.77
CA LEU A 203 -9.48 -4.93 13.46
C LEU A 203 -8.76 -6.24 13.15
N ASP A 204 -7.45 -6.30 13.33
CA ASP A 204 -6.65 -7.51 13.07
C ASP A 204 -7.14 -8.70 13.91
N ASP A 205 -7.42 -8.48 15.20
CA ASP A 205 -7.99 -9.49 16.12
C ASP A 205 -9.36 -10.02 15.64
N LEU A 206 -10.18 -9.14 15.02
CA LEU A 206 -11.49 -9.52 14.46
C LEU A 206 -11.33 -10.54 13.31
N PHE A 207 -10.26 -10.40 12.53
CA PHE A 207 -9.98 -11.26 11.38
C PHE A 207 -9.17 -12.51 11.75
N GLU A 208 -8.37 -12.48 12.80
CA GLU A 208 -7.65 -13.66 13.31
C GLU A 208 -8.59 -14.73 13.87
N ASP A 209 -9.70 -14.33 14.52
CA ASP A 209 -10.64 -15.27 15.13
C ASP A 209 -11.49 -16.05 14.08
N ASP A 210 -11.87 -15.44 12.96
CA ASP A 210 -12.66 -16.08 11.90
C ASP A 210 -11.85 -17.14 11.11
N LEU A 211 -10.54 -16.90 10.95
CA LEU A 211 -9.61 -17.86 10.32
C LEU A 211 -9.45 -19.13 11.16
N SER A 212 -9.47 -19.01 12.49
CA SER A 212 -9.36 -20.15 13.40
C SER A 212 -10.60 -21.07 13.36
N ALA A 213 -11.79 -20.49 13.15
CA ALA A 213 -13.06 -21.20 13.07
C ALA A 213 -13.19 -21.97 11.74
N LEU A 214 -12.77 -21.38 10.63
CA LEU A 214 -12.79 -22.00 9.30
C LEU A 214 -11.84 -23.20 9.18
N VAL A 215 -10.67 -23.13 9.83
CA VAL A 215 -9.72 -24.26 9.91
C VAL A 215 -10.26 -25.38 10.81
N SER A 216 -11.01 -25.05 11.86
CA SER A 216 -11.67 -26.05 12.70
C SER A 216 -12.85 -26.76 12.01
N GLU A 217 -13.65 -26.07 11.19
CA GLU A 217 -14.72 -26.71 10.40
C GLU A 217 -14.16 -27.53 9.23
N SER A 218 -13.10 -27.07 8.57
CA SER A 218 -12.40 -27.81 7.51
C SER A 218 -11.74 -29.09 8.04
N ALA A 219 -11.11 -29.05 9.23
CA ALA A 219 -10.53 -30.22 9.87
C ALA A 219 -11.59 -31.24 10.34
N ALA A 220 -12.77 -30.75 10.78
CA ALA A 220 -13.88 -31.62 11.15
C ALA A 220 -14.55 -32.29 9.94
N ALA A 221 -14.63 -31.60 8.79
CA ALA A 221 -15.12 -32.15 7.54
C ALA A 221 -14.15 -33.18 6.93
N ALA A 222 -12.84 -32.93 7.00
CA ALA A 222 -11.80 -33.87 6.54
C ALA A 222 -11.76 -35.15 7.39
N ALA A 223 -11.95 -35.06 8.71
CA ALA A 223 -11.97 -36.22 9.60
C ALA A 223 -13.23 -37.10 9.45
N ALA A 224 -14.33 -36.56 8.91
CA ALA A 224 -15.56 -37.33 8.67
C ALA A 224 -15.57 -38.08 7.32
N ALA A 225 -14.65 -37.75 6.39
CA ALA A 225 -14.58 -38.36 5.07
C ALA A 225 -13.72 -39.65 5.00
N GLU A 226 -12.85 -39.91 5.98
CA GLU A 226 -11.93 -41.06 5.94
C GLU A 226 -12.45 -42.36 6.61
N ASP A 227 -13.60 -42.36 7.30
CA ASP A 227 -14.12 -43.56 8.01
C ASP A 227 -15.28 -44.29 7.29
N ALA A 228 -15.53 -43.99 6.00
CA ALA A 228 -16.65 -44.59 5.25
C ALA A 228 -16.27 -45.36 3.98
N ALA A 229 -14.97 -45.61 3.72
CA ALA A 229 -14.51 -46.30 2.51
C ALA A 229 -13.96 -47.71 2.79
N SER A 230 -14.69 -48.57 3.52
CA SER A 230 -14.36 -50.00 3.55
C SER A 230 -15.55 -50.92 3.88
N ALA A 231 -16.52 -51.04 2.97
CA ALA A 231 -17.40 -52.24 2.87
C ALA A 231 -18.23 -52.29 1.56
N ALA A 232 -17.70 -52.98 0.55
CA ALA A 232 -18.34 -53.83 -0.47
C ALA A 232 -19.84 -53.65 -0.89
N ALA A 233 -20.05 -53.24 -2.16
CA ALA A 233 -20.82 -53.82 -3.31
C ALA A 233 -22.23 -54.46 -3.10
N PRO A 234 -23.22 -54.32 -4.04
CA PRO A 234 -23.13 -54.73 -5.47
C PRO A 234 -23.83 -53.78 -6.51
N PRO A 235 -23.67 -54.02 -7.84
CA PRO A 235 -24.01 -53.06 -8.90
C PRO A 235 -25.44 -53.24 -9.47
N PRO A 236 -26.06 -52.17 -10.01
CA PRO A 236 -27.00 -52.31 -11.12
C PRO A 236 -26.80 -51.20 -12.20
N PRO A 237 -27.59 -51.27 -13.29
CA PRO A 237 -27.13 -51.55 -14.63
C PRO A 237 -26.54 -50.34 -15.38
N GLN A 238 -25.71 -50.69 -16.36
CA GLN A 238 -25.24 -49.83 -17.45
C GLN A 238 -26.38 -48.99 -18.03
N GLN A 239 -26.31 -47.68 -17.81
CA GLN A 239 -26.91 -46.69 -18.70
C GLN A 239 -25.76 -45.97 -19.38
N GLU A 240 -25.60 -46.29 -20.66
CA GLU A 240 -24.81 -45.54 -21.61
C GLU A 240 -25.46 -44.15 -21.77
N ALA A 241 -24.75 -43.13 -21.29
CA ALA A 241 -24.82 -41.73 -21.68
C ALA A 241 -23.36 -41.26 -21.51
N ASP A 242 -22.52 -41.19 -22.54
CA ASP A 242 -22.66 -40.33 -23.73
C ASP A 242 -22.95 -38.89 -23.33
N ASP A 243 -21.97 -38.30 -22.65
CA ASP A 243 -21.44 -36.94 -22.87
C ASP A 243 -20.32 -36.70 -21.84
N ALA A 244 -19.11 -37.21 -22.15
CA ALA A 244 -17.89 -36.76 -21.49
C ALA A 244 -17.52 -35.44 -22.16
N VAL A 245 -18.17 -34.37 -21.73
CA VAL A 245 -17.83 -33.01 -22.13
C VAL A 245 -16.69 -32.58 -21.23
N ASP A 246 -15.54 -32.45 -21.88
CA ASP A 246 -14.31 -31.76 -21.48
C ASP A 246 -14.40 -30.92 -20.19
N ASP A 247 -13.75 -31.40 -19.14
CA ASP A 247 -13.71 -30.80 -17.80
C ASP A 247 -12.56 -29.80 -17.63
N GLU A 248 -11.80 -29.47 -18.70
CA GLU A 248 -10.67 -28.52 -18.61
C GLU A 248 -11.15 -27.09 -18.28
N THR A 249 -12.38 -26.73 -18.62
CA THR A 249 -12.93 -25.42 -18.28
C THR A 249 -13.21 -25.23 -16.79
N SER A 250 -13.32 -26.31 -16.02
CA SER A 250 -13.62 -26.22 -14.58
C SER A 250 -12.37 -25.87 -13.76
N ASP A 251 -11.19 -26.30 -14.21
CA ASP A 251 -9.91 -26.01 -13.55
C ASP A 251 -9.56 -24.52 -13.64
N VAL A 252 -9.74 -23.90 -14.81
CA VAL A 252 -9.48 -22.46 -15.01
C VAL A 252 -10.42 -21.58 -14.18
N GLU A 253 -11.68 -21.99 -14.02
CA GLU A 253 -12.64 -21.26 -13.17
C GLU A 253 -12.28 -21.37 -11.68
N ALA A 254 -11.80 -22.53 -11.24
CA ALA A 254 -11.35 -22.73 -9.86
C ALA A 254 -10.10 -21.88 -9.54
N GLU A 255 -9.13 -21.83 -10.45
CA GLU A 255 -7.95 -20.96 -10.34
C GLU A 255 -8.35 -19.48 -10.31
N PHE A 256 -9.26 -19.07 -11.19
CA PHE A 256 -9.78 -17.70 -11.21
C PHE A 256 -10.39 -17.32 -9.85
N VAL A 257 -11.20 -18.21 -9.27
CA VAL A 257 -11.84 -17.99 -7.96
C VAL A 257 -10.80 -17.94 -6.84
N ALA A 258 -9.77 -18.80 -6.89
CA ALA A 258 -8.69 -18.78 -5.92
C ALA A 258 -7.88 -17.47 -5.97
N LEU A 259 -7.53 -17.00 -7.17
CA LEU A 259 -6.78 -15.77 -7.40
C LEU A 259 -7.58 -14.51 -7.09
N ALA A 260 -8.86 -14.47 -7.50
CA ALA A 260 -9.72 -13.33 -7.22
C ALA A 260 -10.03 -13.24 -5.73
N GLY A 261 -9.93 -14.35 -5.00
CA GLY A 261 -10.33 -14.46 -3.61
C GLY A 261 -11.73 -13.90 -3.39
N SER A 262 -11.92 -13.17 -2.30
CA SER A 262 -13.18 -12.49 -1.98
C SER A 262 -13.37 -11.15 -2.73
N ARG A 263 -12.46 -10.75 -3.64
CA ARG A 263 -12.42 -9.40 -4.24
C ARG A 263 -13.36 -9.25 -5.44
N ASN A 264 -14.67 -9.46 -5.21
CA ASN A 264 -15.74 -9.22 -6.19
C ASN A 264 -15.60 -9.98 -7.53
N GLY A 265 -14.80 -11.04 -7.58
CA GLY A 265 -14.55 -11.81 -8.80
C GLY A 265 -13.89 -10.99 -9.90
N LEU A 266 -12.95 -10.10 -9.55
CA LEU A 266 -12.17 -9.31 -10.49
C LEU A 266 -10.69 -9.29 -10.10
N LEU A 267 -9.82 -9.68 -11.03
CA LEU A 267 -8.37 -9.63 -10.85
C LEU A 267 -7.80 -8.27 -11.23
N THR A 268 -6.76 -7.87 -10.52
CA THR A 268 -5.85 -6.78 -10.83
C THR A 268 -4.57 -7.31 -11.45
N LEU A 269 -3.75 -6.42 -11.98
CA LEU A 269 -2.43 -6.80 -12.49
C LEU A 269 -1.56 -7.40 -11.38
N ASN A 270 -1.66 -6.89 -10.14
CA ASN A 270 -0.89 -7.43 -9.03
C ASN A 270 -1.29 -8.89 -8.74
N ASP A 271 -2.58 -9.20 -8.77
CA ASP A 271 -3.07 -10.56 -8.56
C ASP A 271 -2.51 -11.54 -9.61
N VAL A 272 -2.38 -11.09 -10.87
CA VAL A 272 -1.78 -11.91 -11.94
C VAL A 272 -0.26 -12.04 -11.79
N LEU A 273 0.41 -11.00 -11.29
CA LEU A 273 1.87 -11.05 -11.04
C LEU A 273 2.23 -11.91 -9.83
N GLU A 274 1.32 -12.07 -8.88
CA GLU A 274 1.44 -12.94 -7.70
C GLU A 274 0.92 -14.35 -7.95
N TRP A 275 0.34 -14.62 -9.13
CA TRP A 275 -0.13 -15.94 -9.49
C TRP A 275 1.04 -16.92 -9.61
N ASP A 276 1.01 -18.00 -8.82
CA ASP A 276 2.05 -19.04 -8.77
C ASP A 276 2.56 -19.42 -10.17
N THR A 277 1.68 -19.72 -11.13
CA THR A 277 2.06 -20.06 -12.50
C THR A 277 2.90 -18.98 -13.18
N VAL A 278 2.49 -17.71 -13.10
CA VAL A 278 3.23 -16.59 -13.69
C VAL A 278 4.57 -16.39 -12.97
N THR A 279 4.59 -16.51 -11.64
CA THR A 279 5.84 -16.37 -10.88
C THR A 279 6.85 -17.47 -11.22
N GLU A 280 6.39 -18.70 -11.43
CA GLU A 280 7.23 -19.83 -11.84
C GLU A 280 7.80 -19.61 -13.25
N LEU A 281 6.96 -19.23 -14.22
CA LEU A 281 7.39 -18.95 -15.60
C LEU A 281 8.45 -17.83 -15.67
N VAL A 282 8.28 -16.77 -14.87
CA VAL A 282 9.23 -15.66 -14.79
C VAL A 282 10.52 -16.07 -14.07
N ALA A 283 10.41 -16.83 -12.98
CA ALA A 283 11.58 -17.32 -12.23
C ALA A 283 12.43 -18.29 -13.07
N ASP A 284 11.79 -19.13 -13.89
CA ASP A 284 12.44 -20.07 -14.79
C ASP A 284 12.98 -19.39 -16.07
N GLY A 285 12.69 -18.09 -16.26
CA GLY A 285 13.13 -17.30 -17.41
C GLY A 285 12.48 -17.75 -18.72
N GLN A 286 11.33 -18.44 -18.64
CA GLN A 286 10.51 -18.83 -19.78
C GLN A 286 9.65 -17.67 -20.29
N MET A 287 9.45 -16.68 -19.43
CA MET A 287 8.69 -15.47 -19.73
C MET A 287 9.32 -14.29 -19.00
N ASP A 288 9.33 -13.10 -19.61
CA ASP A 288 9.71 -11.88 -18.92
C ASP A 288 8.50 -11.06 -18.46
N ARG A 289 8.75 -10.08 -17.58
CA ARG A 289 7.68 -9.25 -17.03
C ARG A 289 7.00 -8.36 -18.08
N GLU A 290 7.71 -7.99 -19.14
CA GLU A 290 7.15 -7.19 -20.24
C GLU A 290 6.15 -8.03 -21.05
N GLU A 291 6.44 -9.32 -21.27
CA GLU A 291 5.54 -10.27 -21.89
C GLU A 291 4.26 -10.46 -21.05
N VAL A 292 4.37 -10.56 -19.72
CA VAL A 292 3.21 -10.66 -18.82
C VAL A 292 2.33 -9.42 -18.92
N LEU A 293 2.94 -8.23 -18.96
CA LEU A 293 2.24 -6.97 -19.16
C LEU A 293 1.55 -6.90 -20.53
N ALA A 294 2.20 -7.40 -21.58
CA ALA A 294 1.62 -7.44 -22.92
C ALA A 294 0.40 -8.38 -22.99
N LEU A 295 0.46 -9.56 -22.34
CA LEU A 295 -0.68 -10.46 -22.23
C LEU A 295 -1.82 -9.83 -21.43
N TRP A 296 -1.51 -9.23 -20.28
CA TRP A 296 -2.48 -8.48 -19.48
C TRP A 296 -3.15 -7.38 -20.31
N ASP A 297 -2.38 -6.68 -21.14
CA ASP A 297 -2.90 -5.60 -21.95
C ASP A 297 -3.78 -6.05 -23.12
N GLY A 298 -3.48 -7.21 -23.68
CA GLY A 298 -4.27 -7.86 -24.72
C GLY A 298 -5.57 -8.48 -24.21
N ALA A 299 -5.66 -8.82 -22.92
CA ALA A 299 -6.81 -9.50 -22.36
C ALA A 299 -8.05 -8.57 -22.23
N PRO A 300 -9.28 -9.08 -22.46
CA PRO A 300 -10.49 -8.28 -22.38
C PRO A 300 -10.79 -7.85 -20.93
N LYS A 301 -10.64 -6.55 -20.67
CA LYS A 301 -10.87 -5.93 -19.37
C LYS A 301 -12.33 -5.57 -19.15
N THR A 302 -12.80 -5.73 -17.93
CA THR A 302 -14.12 -5.23 -17.51
C THR A 302 -13.96 -3.79 -17.02
N SER A 303 -14.73 -2.86 -17.58
CA SER A 303 -14.78 -1.47 -17.13
C SER A 303 -15.91 -1.34 -16.12
N ASN A 304 -15.60 -1.39 -14.83
CA ASN A 304 -16.58 -1.15 -13.78
C ASN A 304 -16.44 0.29 -13.25
N GLY A 305 -16.85 1.26 -14.07
CA GLY A 305 -17.18 2.63 -13.63
C GLY A 305 -16.04 3.53 -13.11
N GLY A 306 -14.78 3.08 -13.11
CA GLY A 306 -13.61 3.88 -12.73
C GLY A 306 -12.37 3.35 -13.45
N ALA A 307 -11.39 4.21 -13.71
CA ALA A 307 -10.26 4.00 -14.61
C ALA A 307 -9.32 2.80 -14.30
N LYS A 308 -9.58 2.00 -13.26
CA LYS A 308 -8.77 0.84 -12.91
C LYS A 308 -9.17 -0.36 -13.79
N GLN A 309 -8.29 -0.72 -14.71
CA GLN A 309 -8.46 -1.91 -15.56
C GLN A 309 -8.46 -3.16 -14.68
N ARG A 310 -9.53 -3.95 -14.75
CA ARG A 310 -9.68 -5.21 -14.02
C ARG A 310 -10.11 -6.33 -14.93
N LEU A 311 -9.66 -7.53 -14.63
CA LEU A 311 -9.91 -8.74 -15.39
C LEU A 311 -11.05 -9.53 -14.76
N GLY A 312 -12.13 -9.77 -15.50
CA GLY A 312 -13.15 -10.75 -15.08
C GLY A 312 -12.80 -12.14 -15.59
N LEU A 313 -13.64 -13.14 -15.29
CA LEU A 313 -13.42 -14.54 -15.71
C LEU A 313 -13.13 -14.67 -17.21
N ALA A 314 -13.91 -14.00 -18.06
CA ALA A 314 -13.69 -14.02 -19.52
C ALA A 314 -12.33 -13.43 -19.95
N GLY A 315 -11.82 -12.45 -19.20
CA GLY A 315 -10.48 -11.90 -19.42
C GLY A 315 -9.39 -12.85 -18.95
N PHE A 316 -9.62 -13.54 -17.83
CA PHE A 316 -8.68 -14.52 -17.29
C PHE A 316 -8.54 -15.75 -18.19
N VAL A 317 -9.66 -16.28 -18.71
CA VAL A 317 -9.64 -17.38 -19.69
C VAL A 317 -8.83 -16.99 -20.93
N ALA A 318 -9.05 -15.79 -21.47
CA ALA A 318 -8.29 -15.30 -22.63
C ALA A 318 -6.79 -15.09 -22.35
N LEU A 319 -6.43 -14.75 -21.10
CA LEU A 319 -5.04 -14.64 -20.68
C LEU A 319 -4.40 -16.03 -20.56
N ASN A 320 -5.13 -17.03 -20.04
CA ASN A 320 -4.68 -18.42 -19.94
C ASN A 320 -4.45 -19.03 -21.33
N GLU A 321 -5.41 -18.86 -22.26
CA GLU A 321 -5.25 -19.28 -23.67
C GLU A 321 -4.03 -18.62 -24.35
N ALA A 322 -3.73 -17.36 -24.00
CA ALA A 322 -2.58 -16.66 -24.56
C ALA A 322 -1.24 -17.13 -23.96
N LEU A 323 -1.24 -17.55 -22.69
CA LEU A 323 -0.09 -18.21 -22.06
C LEU A 323 0.18 -19.55 -22.72
N ASP A 324 -0.84 -20.40 -22.90
CA ASP A 324 -0.67 -21.70 -23.56
C ASP A 324 -0.14 -21.56 -24.99
N ALA A 325 -0.65 -20.58 -25.74
CA ALA A 325 -0.21 -20.30 -27.11
C ALA A 325 1.27 -19.88 -27.22
N LEU A 326 1.86 -19.31 -26.16
CA LEU A 326 3.30 -19.00 -26.14
C LEU A 326 4.15 -20.27 -26.15
N PHE A 327 3.67 -21.34 -25.53
CA PHE A 327 4.42 -22.59 -25.36
C PHE A 327 4.11 -23.64 -26.44
N GLU A 328 2.95 -23.54 -27.11
CA GLU A 328 2.62 -24.45 -28.23
C GLU A 328 3.50 -24.25 -29.48
N PHE A 329 4.15 -23.09 -29.64
CA PHE A 329 4.87 -22.75 -30.89
C PHE A 329 6.25 -23.40 -31.02
N GLU A 330 6.80 -24.03 -29.96
CA GLU A 330 8.15 -24.61 -30.00
C GLU A 330 8.23 -26.05 -30.55
N GLU A 331 7.10 -26.73 -30.79
CA GLU A 331 7.13 -28.13 -31.28
C GLU A 331 7.17 -28.28 -32.82
N GLU A 332 7.01 -27.22 -33.62
CA GLU A 332 6.91 -27.35 -35.09
C GLU A 332 8.25 -27.24 -35.87
N ASP A 333 9.37 -26.85 -35.23
CA ASP A 333 10.65 -26.63 -35.94
C ASP A 333 11.67 -27.79 -35.86
N GLU A 334 11.26 -28.97 -35.38
CA GLU A 334 12.03 -30.22 -35.53
C GLU A 334 11.45 -31.14 -36.63
N ASN A 335 11.61 -30.76 -37.91
CA ASN A 335 11.49 -31.73 -39.02
C ASN A 335 12.38 -31.41 -40.24
#